data_AF-A0A661VM83-F1
#
_entry.id   AF-A0A661VM83-F1
#
_cell.length_a   1.000
_cell.length_b   1.000
_cell.length_c   1.000
_cell.angle_alpha   90.00
_cell.angle_beta   90.00
_cell.angle_gamma   90.00
#
_symmetry.space_group_name_H-M   'P 1'
#
loop_
_entity.id
_entity.type
_entity.pdbx_description
1 polymer ?
#
loop_
_entity_poly.entity_id
_entity_poly.type
_entity_poly.pdbx_seq_one_letter_code
_entity_poly.pdbx_strand_id
1 'polypeptide(L)'
;MPDDKHPSRLSLIQFLAIIAITLTISLVVDFGRKATASYRIHQEEVRLEQEVATLEARQRELKERKAIVQSDAFVEQWARQEMHLVRPGETAVMPIIPPHPQIAEIQESGQAEAIGGRETPCWQVWWALFVGSPPGALGSAD
;
A
#
# COMPACT_ATOMS: atom_id res chain seq x y z
N MET A 1 -28.50 -85.68 33.12
CA MET A 1 -27.64 -84.61 32.57
C MET A 1 -28.50 -83.36 32.51
N PRO A 2 -28.37 -82.39 33.43
CA PRO A 2 -29.19 -81.19 33.34
C PRO A 2 -28.69 -80.29 32.20
N ASP A 3 -29.65 -79.71 31.50
CA ASP A 3 -29.48 -78.70 30.46
C ASP A 3 -29.39 -77.32 31.11
N ASP A 4 -28.29 -76.61 30.89
CA ASP A 4 -28.11 -75.21 31.31
C ASP A 4 -28.10 -74.30 30.07
N LYS A 5 -29.28 -74.01 29.54
CA LYS A 5 -29.48 -72.93 28.56
C LYS A 5 -29.67 -71.61 29.30
N HIS A 6 -28.55 -70.93 29.60
CA HIS A 6 -28.62 -69.55 30.06
C HIS A 6 -29.20 -68.66 28.94
N PRO A 7 -30.28 -67.91 29.20
CA PRO A 7 -31.11 -67.31 28.16
C PRO A 7 -30.39 -66.16 27.45
N SER A 8 -30.56 -66.13 26.11
CA SER A 8 -30.06 -65.20 25.10
C SER A 8 -30.35 -63.70 25.34
N ARG A 9 -30.86 -63.32 26.51
CA ARG A 9 -31.24 -61.95 26.89
C ARG A 9 -30.03 -61.05 27.11
N LEU A 10 -28.94 -61.56 27.69
CA LEU A 10 -27.70 -60.77 27.87
C LEU A 10 -27.04 -60.45 26.53
N SER A 11 -27.01 -61.42 25.59
CA SER A 11 -26.51 -61.22 24.23
C SER A 11 -27.41 -60.27 23.41
N LEU A 12 -28.73 -60.36 23.57
CA LEU A 12 -29.68 -59.40 22.96
C LEU A 12 -29.51 -57.98 23.50
N ILE A 13 -29.37 -57.82 24.82
CA ILE A 13 -29.14 -56.52 25.45
C ILE A 13 -27.79 -55.94 25.01
N GLN A 14 -26.75 -56.77 24.91
CA GLN A 14 -25.42 -56.35 24.45
C GLN A 14 -25.45 -55.92 22.97
N PHE A 15 -26.18 -56.65 22.12
CA PHE A 15 -26.38 -56.28 20.72
C PHE A 15 -27.16 -54.96 20.57
N LEU A 16 -28.24 -54.79 21.34
CA LEU A 16 -29.00 -53.53 21.39
C LEU A 16 -28.14 -52.37 21.90
N ALA A 17 -27.29 -52.59 22.91
CA ALA A 17 -26.39 -51.58 23.43
C ALA A 17 -25.36 -51.14 22.36
N ILE A 18 -24.79 -52.08 21.61
CA ILE A 18 -23.86 -51.78 20.51
C ILE A 18 -24.55 -50.97 19.41
N ILE A 19 -25.78 -51.33 19.04
CA ILE A 19 -26.56 -50.57 18.05
C ILE A 19 -26.83 -49.16 18.58
N ALA A 20 -27.28 -49.02 19.83
CA ALA A 20 -27.58 -47.74 20.43
C ALA A 20 -26.34 -46.84 20.49
N ILE A 21 -25.18 -47.37 20.88
CA ILE A 21 -23.91 -46.65 20.92
C ILE A 21 -23.51 -46.22 19.51
N THR A 22 -23.56 -47.13 18.54
CA THR A 22 -23.24 -46.82 17.13
C THR A 22 -24.15 -45.72 16.59
N LEU A 23 -25.45 -45.79 16.86
CA LEU A 23 -26.43 -44.80 16.43
C LEU A 23 -26.16 -43.43 17.08
N THR A 24 -25.83 -43.42 18.36
CA THR A 24 -25.49 -42.20 19.10
C THR A 24 -24.23 -41.55 18.55
N ILE A 25 -23.18 -42.33 18.27
CA ILE A 25 -21.94 -41.83 17.67
C ILE A 25 -22.21 -41.26 16.27
N SER A 26 -22.98 -41.96 15.44
CA SER A 26 -23.37 -41.46 14.11
C SER A 26 -24.10 -40.12 14.22
N LEU A 27 -25.05 -40.01 15.15
CA LEU A 27 -25.82 -38.78 15.35
C LEU A 27 -24.92 -37.59 15.74
N VAL A 28 -23.95 -37.82 16.64
CA VAL A 28 -22.98 -36.81 17.06
C VAL A 28 -22.11 -36.36 15.88
N VAL A 29 -21.62 -37.30 15.07
CA VAL A 29 -20.82 -37.00 13.87
C VAL A 29 -21.65 -36.22 12.85
N ASP A 30 -22.87 -36.66 12.55
CA ASP A 30 -23.75 -36.01 11.59
C ASP A 30 -24.16 -34.60 12.05
N PHE A 31 -24.45 -34.44 13.34
CA PHE A 31 -24.74 -33.13 13.94
C PHE A 31 -23.52 -32.19 13.86
N GLY A 32 -22.32 -32.68 14.18
CA GLY A 32 -21.08 -31.91 14.05
C GLY A 32 -20.80 -31.48 12.60
N ARG A 33 -21.02 -32.37 11.63
CA ARG A 33 -20.87 -32.07 10.20
C ARG A 33 -21.88 -31.05 9.72
N LYS A 34 -23.14 -31.14 10.18
CA LYS A 34 -24.19 -30.18 9.79
C LYS A 34 -23.98 -28.80 10.42
N ALA A 35 -23.55 -28.75 11.68
CA ALA A 35 -23.24 -27.50 12.37
C ALA A 35 -22.06 -26.75 11.71
N THR A 36 -21.02 -27.48 11.31
CA THR A 36 -19.86 -26.89 10.60
C THR A 36 -20.23 -26.41 9.18
N ALA A 37 -21.10 -27.13 8.48
CA ALA A 37 -21.59 -26.72 7.16
C ALA A 37 -22.40 -25.41 7.23
N SER A 38 -23.33 -25.30 8.19
CA SER A 38 -24.11 -24.06 8.38
C SER A 38 -23.22 -22.86 8.75
N TYR A 39 -22.20 -23.07 9.58
CA TYR A 39 -21.28 -22.00 9.94
C TYR A 39 -20.46 -21.49 8.76
N ARG A 40 -20.00 -22.39 7.87
CA ARG A 40 -19.27 -22.02 6.66
C ARG A 40 -20.10 -21.18 5.69
N ILE A 41 -21.36 -21.53 5.50
CA ILE A 41 -22.26 -20.80 4.60
C ILE A 41 -22.48 -19.37 5.10
N HIS A 42 -22.72 -19.18 6.40
CA HIS A 42 -22.86 -17.84 6.97
C HIS A 42 -21.58 -17.00 6.89
N GLN A 43 -20.41 -17.60 7.05
CA GLN A 43 -19.14 -16.88 6.87
C GLN A 43 -18.90 -16.46 5.42
N GLU A 44 -19.26 -17.32 4.46
CA GLU A 44 -19.16 -17.01 3.03
C GLU A 44 -20.14 -15.88 2.64
N GLU A 45 -21.35 -15.90 3.17
CA GLU A 45 -22.35 -14.84 3.00
C GLU A 45 -21.84 -13.48 3.51
N VAL A 46 -21.38 -13.42 4.77
CA VAL A 46 -20.84 -12.17 5.36
C VAL A 46 -19.63 -11.65 4.58
N ARG A 47 -18.75 -12.55 4.11
CA ARG A 47 -17.59 -12.16 3.29
C ARG A 47 -18.03 -11.53 1.96
N LEU A 48 -19.00 -12.15 1.27
CA LEU A 48 -19.51 -11.65 0.00
C LEU A 48 -20.22 -10.31 0.17
N GLU A 49 -21.01 -10.13 1.23
CA GLU A 49 -21.66 -8.85 1.53
C GLU A 49 -20.64 -7.73 1.78
N GLN A 50 -19.57 -8.02 2.52
CA GLN A 50 -18.48 -7.07 2.73
C GLN A 50 -17.78 -6.71 1.41
N GLU A 51 -17.51 -7.70 0.56
CA GLU A 51 -16.89 -7.48 -0.74
C GLU A 51 -17.76 -6.58 -1.63
N VAL A 52 -19.06 -6.84 -1.70
CA VAL A 52 -20.02 -5.99 -2.43
C VAL A 52 -20.02 -4.56 -1.88
N ALA A 53 -20.10 -4.38 -0.56
CA ALA A 53 -20.09 -3.05 0.05
C ALA A 53 -18.80 -2.27 -0.27
N THR A 54 -17.64 -2.94 -0.27
CA THR A 54 -16.36 -2.30 -0.64
C THR A 54 -16.32 -1.91 -2.12
N LEU A 55 -16.81 -2.78 -3.00
CA LEU A 55 -16.86 -2.51 -4.44
C LEU A 55 -17.81 -1.37 -4.77
N GLU A 56 -18.97 -1.31 -4.12
CA GLU A 56 -19.92 -0.21 -4.30
C GLU A 56 -19.36 1.13 -3.82
N ALA A 57 -18.68 1.15 -2.67
CA ALA A 57 -18.01 2.35 -2.17
C ALA A 57 -16.95 2.84 -3.18
N ARG A 58 -16.13 1.93 -3.69
CA ARG A 58 -15.10 2.22 -4.69
C ARG A 58 -15.72 2.70 -6.00
N GLN A 59 -16.83 2.11 -6.42
CA GLN A 59 -17.57 2.54 -7.61
C GLN A 59 -18.10 3.97 -7.45
N ARG A 60 -18.66 4.32 -6.28
CA ARG A 60 -19.14 5.69 -6.00
C ARG A 60 -17.98 6.68 -6.06
N GLU A 61 -16.87 6.40 -5.38
CA GLU A 61 -15.68 7.24 -5.40
C GLU A 61 -15.15 7.47 -6.82
N LEU A 62 -15.05 6.41 -7.62
CA LEU A 62 -14.57 6.51 -9.00
C LEU A 62 -15.53 7.31 -9.89
N LYS A 63 -16.85 7.19 -9.67
CA LYS A 63 -17.85 7.98 -10.39
C LYS A 63 -17.74 9.47 -10.05
N GLU A 64 -17.53 9.81 -8.78
CA GLU A 64 -17.33 11.19 -8.33
C GLU A 64 -16.05 11.79 -8.92
N ARG A 65 -14.92 11.06 -8.83
CA ARG A 65 -13.66 11.48 -9.45
C ARG A 65 -13.80 11.69 -10.96
N LYS A 66 -14.50 10.77 -11.64
CA LYS A 66 -14.77 10.90 -13.08
C LYS A 66 -15.56 12.17 -13.37
N ALA A 67 -16.60 12.47 -12.59
CA ALA A 67 -17.41 13.67 -12.79
C ALA A 67 -16.58 14.96 -12.62
N ILE A 68 -15.68 15.00 -11.63
CA ILE A 68 -14.77 16.14 -11.42
C ILE A 68 -13.83 16.32 -12.61
N VAL A 69 -13.17 15.24 -13.05
CA VAL A 69 -12.20 15.28 -14.17
C VAL A 69 -12.87 15.64 -15.50
N GLN A 70 -14.14 15.29 -15.69
CA GLN A 70 -14.91 15.64 -16.89
C GLN A 70 -15.47 17.06 -16.87
N SER A 71 -15.36 17.79 -15.75
CA SER A 71 -15.86 19.16 -15.66
C SER A 71 -14.98 20.15 -16.43
N ASP A 72 -15.60 21.16 -17.03
CA ASP A 72 -14.89 22.23 -17.75
C ASP A 72 -13.89 22.97 -16.87
N ALA A 73 -14.19 23.10 -15.57
CA ALA A 73 -13.30 23.71 -14.58
C ALA A 73 -11.98 22.92 -14.42
N PHE A 74 -12.05 21.59 -14.43
CA PHE A 74 -10.86 20.74 -14.40
C PHE A 74 -10.06 20.85 -15.70
N VAL A 75 -10.74 20.85 -16.86
CA VAL A 75 -10.10 21.04 -18.16
C VAL A 75 -9.35 22.37 -18.22
N GLU A 76 -9.98 23.44 -17.76
CA GLU A 76 -9.36 24.76 -17.70
C GLU A 76 -8.16 24.80 -16.74
N GLN A 77 -8.31 24.23 -15.54
CA GLN A 77 -7.23 24.17 -14.56
C GLN A 77 -6.03 23.40 -15.12
N TRP A 78 -6.26 22.23 -15.71
CA TRP A 78 -5.22 21.43 -16.32
C TRP A 78 -4.56 22.15 -17.51
N ALA A 79 -5.36 22.77 -18.37
CA ALA A 79 -4.87 23.55 -19.50
C ALA A 79 -3.94 24.70 -19.05
N ARG A 80 -4.28 25.40 -17.95
CA ARG A 80 -3.47 26.51 -17.42
C ARG A 80 -2.23 26.06 -16.65
N GLN A 81 -2.37 25.02 -15.83
CA GLN A 81 -1.30 24.57 -14.93
C GLN A 81 -0.27 23.70 -15.63
N GLU A 82 -0.72 22.69 -16.38
CA GLU A 82 0.15 21.69 -17.00
C GLU A 82 0.58 22.10 -18.40
N MET A 83 -0.36 22.65 -19.18
CA MET A 83 -0.13 22.97 -20.59
C MET A 83 0.18 24.46 -20.83
N HIS A 84 0.09 25.31 -19.80
CA HIS A 84 0.25 26.77 -19.88
C HIS A 84 -0.56 27.44 -21.01
N LEU A 85 -1.72 26.87 -21.32
CA LEU A 85 -2.63 27.35 -22.35
C LEU A 85 -3.52 28.46 -21.80
N VAL A 86 -3.88 29.40 -22.69
CA VAL A 86 -4.79 30.51 -22.43
C VAL A 86 -6.04 30.37 -23.30
N ARG A 87 -7.18 30.91 -22.85
CA ARG A 87 -8.42 30.83 -23.65
C ARG A 87 -8.31 31.70 -24.92
N PRO A 88 -9.10 31.42 -25.97
CA PRO A 88 -9.19 32.30 -27.13
C PRO A 88 -9.57 33.73 -26.70
N GLY A 89 -8.69 34.70 -26.98
CA GLY A 89 -8.86 36.11 -26.59
C GLY A 89 -8.13 36.53 -25.30
N GLU A 90 -7.50 35.60 -24.57
CA GLU A 90 -6.62 35.91 -23.44
C GLU A 90 -5.16 36.15 -23.92
N THR A 91 -4.42 37.02 -23.24
CA THR A 91 -2.99 37.28 -23.54
C THR A 91 -2.11 36.59 -22.51
N ALA A 92 -1.24 35.67 -22.95
CA ALA A 92 -0.25 35.05 -22.08
C ALA A 92 0.83 36.07 -21.69
N VAL A 93 0.97 36.36 -20.39
CA VAL A 93 2.01 37.24 -19.86
C VAL A 93 3.09 36.38 -19.24
N MET A 94 4.30 36.43 -19.79
CA MET A 94 5.47 35.81 -19.18
C MET A 94 6.22 36.88 -18.36
N PRO A 95 6.29 36.76 -17.02
CA PRO A 95 7.08 37.68 -16.22
C PRO A 95 8.55 37.53 -16.55
N ILE A 96 9.16 38.58 -17.13
CA ILE A 96 10.61 38.69 -17.20
C ILE A 96 11.05 39.13 -15.82
N ILE A 97 11.58 38.20 -15.03
CA ILE A 97 12.23 38.54 -13.76
C ILE A 97 13.54 39.25 -14.16
N PRO A 98 13.69 40.56 -13.90
CA PRO A 98 14.97 41.21 -14.14
C PRO A 98 16.04 40.50 -13.29
N PRO A 99 17.28 40.38 -13.77
CA PRO A 99 18.38 39.92 -12.91
C PRO A 99 18.29 40.70 -11.62
N HIS A 100 18.17 39.99 -10.49
CA HIS A 100 18.18 40.63 -9.19
C HIS A 100 19.42 41.54 -9.18
N PRO A 101 19.29 42.87 -8.98
CA PRO A 101 20.46 43.65 -8.67
C PRO A 101 21.05 42.95 -7.46
N GLN A 102 22.26 42.43 -7.60
CA GLN A 102 23.06 41.95 -6.50
C GLN A 102 23.00 43.10 -5.49
N ILE A 103 22.16 42.94 -4.47
CA ILE A 103 22.20 43.79 -3.30
C ILE A 103 23.64 43.61 -2.88
N ALA A 104 24.43 44.66 -3.01
CA ALA A 104 25.83 44.63 -2.64
C ALA A 104 25.86 44.08 -1.22
N GLU A 105 26.24 42.82 -1.11
CA GLU A 105 26.57 42.21 0.16
C GLU A 105 27.59 43.15 0.77
N ILE A 106 27.26 43.65 1.95
CA ILE A 106 28.17 44.43 2.76
C ILE A 106 29.47 43.64 2.78
N GLN A 107 30.50 44.19 2.13
CA GLN A 107 31.85 43.64 2.20
C GLN A 107 32.25 43.68 3.67
N GLU A 108 32.05 42.57 4.37
CA GLU A 108 32.88 42.24 5.52
C GLU A 108 34.30 42.08 4.98
N SER A 109 35.08 43.14 5.14
CA SER A 109 36.53 43.11 5.01
C SER A 109 37.12 42.16 6.05
N GLY A 110 37.06 40.86 5.76
CA GLY A 110 37.90 39.83 6.33
C GLY A 110 38.98 39.51 5.30
N GLN A 111 40.19 40.02 5.51
CA GLN A 111 41.35 39.61 4.74
C GLN A 111 41.54 38.09 4.92
N ALA A 112 41.24 37.32 3.88
CA ALA A 112 41.79 35.99 3.66
C ALA A 112 42.48 36.01 2.30
N GLU A 113 43.73 35.55 2.30
CA GLU A 113 44.72 35.73 1.25
C GLU A 113 44.20 35.45 -0.16
N ALA A 114 44.64 36.29 -1.09
CA ALA A 114 44.66 36.00 -2.51
C ALA A 114 45.61 34.81 -2.77
N ILE A 115 45.10 33.60 -2.59
CA ILE A 115 45.61 32.42 -3.30
C ILE A 115 44.79 32.36 -4.57
N GLY A 116 45.44 32.53 -5.73
CA GLY A 116 44.80 32.39 -7.05
C GLY A 116 43.95 31.13 -7.09
N GLY A 117 42.64 31.32 -6.97
CA GLY A 117 41.70 30.23 -6.79
C GLY A 117 41.45 29.54 -8.10
N ARG A 118 42.10 28.40 -8.32
CA ARG A 118 41.54 27.37 -9.21
C ARG A 118 40.16 27.06 -8.66
N GLU A 119 39.12 27.50 -9.36
CA GLU A 119 37.74 27.12 -9.07
C GLU A 119 37.71 25.60 -9.02
N THR A 120 37.62 25.04 -7.81
CA THR A 120 37.57 23.60 -7.65
C THR A 120 36.22 23.16 -8.20
N PRO A 121 36.20 22.32 -9.24
CA PRO A 121 34.94 21.85 -9.79
C PRO A 121 34.11 21.19 -8.69
N CYS A 122 32.79 21.43 -8.69
CA CYS A 122 31.90 20.94 -7.63
C CYS A 122 32.06 19.43 -7.32
N TRP A 123 32.42 18.61 -8.31
CA TRP A 123 32.63 17.18 -8.13
C TRP A 123 33.85 16.83 -7.25
N GLN A 124 34.90 17.66 -7.24
CA GLN A 124 36.07 17.44 -6.36
C GLN A 124 35.73 17.67 -4.89
N VAL A 125 34.80 18.60 -4.62
CA VAL A 125 34.26 18.83 -3.26
C VAL A 125 33.51 17.59 -2.79
N TRP A 126 32.63 17.05 -3.62
CA TRP A 126 31.90 15.82 -3.31
C TRP A 126 32.84 14.63 -3.07
N TRP A 127 33.86 14.48 -3.91
CA TRP A 127 34.84 13.41 -3.75
C TRP A 127 35.60 13.47 -2.43
N ALA A 128 36.06 14.66 -2.02
CA ALA A 128 36.78 14.83 -0.76
C ALA A 128 35.91 14.49 0.46
N LEU A 129 34.61 14.77 0.42
CA LEU A 129 33.69 14.41 1.52
C LEU A 129 33.52 12.90 1.68
N PHE A 130 33.52 12.14 0.58
CA PHE A 130 33.31 10.69 0.63
C PHE A 130 34.59 9.88 0.75
N VAL A 131 35.72 10.39 0.27
CA VAL A 131 36.99 9.65 0.15
C VAL A 131 38.12 10.27 0.98
N GLY A 132 37.96 11.51 1.45
CA GLY A 132 38.87 12.20 2.37
C GLY A 132 39.98 13.03 1.71
N SER A 133 40.18 12.96 0.38
CA SER A 133 41.20 13.73 -0.35
C SER A 133 40.79 13.99 -1.81
N PRO A 134 41.01 15.20 -2.37
CA PRO A 134 40.69 15.49 -3.76
C PRO A 134 41.63 14.72 -4.72
N PRO A 135 41.12 14.19 -5.85
CA PRO A 135 41.94 13.46 -6.81
C PRO A 135 42.91 14.42 -7.48
N GLY A 136 44.20 14.23 -7.20
CA GLY A 136 45.30 15.10 -7.63
C GLY A 136 46.22 15.57 -6.50
N ALA A 137 45.84 15.39 -5.23
CA ALA A 137 46.68 15.77 -4.08
C ALA A 137 47.89 14.85 -3.83
N LEU A 138 48.00 13.72 -4.54
CA LEU A 138 49.10 12.74 -4.42
C LEU A 138 50.12 12.85 -5.57
N GLY A 139 50.40 14.06 -6.04
CA GLY A 139 51.26 14.29 -7.20
C GLY A 139 52.01 15.63 -7.13
N SER A 140 52.64 15.93 -6.00
CA SER A 140 53.67 16.97 -5.90
C SER A 140 54.56 16.70 -4.69
N ALA A 141 55.26 15.57 -4.72
CA ALA A 141 56.49 15.38 -3.98
C ALA A 141 57.39 14.53 -4.89
N ASP A 142 58.51 15.15 -5.28
CA ASP A 142 59.62 14.70 -6.14
C ASP A 142 59.46 14.85 -7.66
#